data_AF-A0A3C1M4F5-F1
#
_entry.id   AF-A0A3C1M4F5-F1
#
_cell.length_a   1.000
_cell.length_b   1.000
_cell.length_c   1.000
_cell.angle_alpha   90.00
_cell.angle_beta   90.00
_cell.angle_gamma   90.00
#
_symmetry.space_group_name_H-M   'P 1'
#
loop_
_entity.id
_entity.type
_entity.pdbx_description
1 polymer ?
#
loop_
_entity_poly.entity_id
_entity_poly.type
_entity_poly.pdbx_seq_one_letter_code
_entity_poly.pdbx_strand_id
1 'polypeptide(L)'
;MAEPDPLPDPLLDPLQSLFAVIQERQRNPQPESYTCKLLAGGDNRILKKIGEEAVEFVMACKDREQGAIAAEAADVLYHLLVALAHCGTDLDLVYAELAARRREKPKDALK
;
A
#
# COMPACT_ATOMS: atom_id res chain seq x y z
N MET A 1 -31.83 -2.59 11.85
CA MET A 1 -30.78 -3.17 10.99
C MET A 1 -30.03 -1.99 10.42
N ALA A 2 -28.76 -1.79 10.81
CA ALA A 2 -27.96 -0.68 10.27
C ALA A 2 -27.48 -1.07 8.88
N GLU A 3 -27.70 -0.21 7.89
CA GLU A 3 -27.09 -0.38 6.56
C GLU A 3 -25.56 -0.27 6.66
N PRO A 4 -24.79 -1.03 5.85
CA PRO A 4 -23.34 -0.89 5.83
C PRO A 4 -22.95 0.53 5.41
N ASP A 5 -21.93 1.08 6.09
CA ASP A 5 -21.32 2.39 5.81
C ASP A 5 -21.07 2.53 4.30
N PRO A 6 -21.57 3.56 3.61
CA PRO A 6 -21.32 3.73 2.19
C PRO A 6 -19.83 3.96 1.95
N LEU A 7 -19.27 3.21 1.01
CA LEU A 7 -17.88 3.38 0.55
C LEU A 7 -17.69 4.79 -0.04
N PRO A 8 -16.49 5.39 0.10
CA PRO A 8 -16.22 6.72 -0.42
C PRO A 8 -16.32 6.74 -1.95
N ASP A 9 -16.94 7.78 -2.52
CA ASP A 9 -16.84 8.14 -3.94
C ASP A 9 -16.54 9.63 -4.02
N PRO A 10 -15.66 10.09 -4.93
CA PRO A 10 -16.28 10.60 -6.18
C PRO A 10 -15.52 10.43 -7.51
N LEU A 11 -14.22 10.10 -7.52
CA LEU A 11 -13.38 10.02 -8.75
C LEU A 11 -12.19 9.06 -8.49
N LEU A 12 -12.47 7.76 -8.35
CA LEU A 12 -11.52 6.63 -8.11
C LEU A 12 -10.58 6.78 -6.90
N ASP A 13 -10.68 5.86 -5.93
CA ASP A 13 -9.71 5.68 -4.86
C ASP A 13 -8.27 5.66 -5.43
N PRO A 14 -7.38 6.58 -5.03
CA PRO A 14 -6.02 6.68 -5.59
C PRO A 14 -5.21 5.40 -5.46
N LEU A 15 -5.37 4.65 -4.37
CA LEU A 15 -4.64 3.40 -4.17
C LEU A 15 -5.23 2.29 -5.03
N GLN A 16 -6.56 2.22 -5.18
CA GLN A 16 -7.21 1.27 -6.09
C GLN A 16 -6.81 1.53 -7.55
N SER A 17 -6.79 2.81 -7.95
CA SER A 17 -6.36 3.23 -9.28
C SER A 17 -4.90 2.85 -9.55
N LEU A 18 -4.02 3.13 -8.59
CA LEU A 18 -2.60 2.76 -8.67
C LEU A 18 -2.39 1.25 -8.69
N PHE A 19 -3.14 0.50 -7.88
CA PHE A 19 -3.08 -0.95 -7.83
C PHE A 19 -3.53 -1.57 -9.16
N ALA A 20 -4.60 -1.06 -9.77
CA ALA A 20 -5.03 -1.48 -11.10
C ALA A 20 -3.95 -1.25 -12.17
N VAL A 21 -3.23 -0.12 -12.12
CA VAL A 21 -2.07 0.13 -13.00
C VAL A 21 -0.96 -0.88 -12.74
N ILE A 22 -0.66 -1.22 -11.49
CA ILE A 22 0.36 -2.22 -11.13
C ILE A 22 -0.02 -3.61 -11.69
N GLN A 23 -1.27 -4.04 -11.49
CA GLN A 23 -1.78 -5.30 -12.03
C GLN A 23 -1.79 -5.32 -13.57
N GLU A 24 -2.07 -4.19 -14.20
CA GLU A 24 -1.96 -4.03 -15.65
C GLU A 24 -0.51 -4.21 -16.12
N ARG A 25 0.47 -3.63 -15.42
CA ARG A 25 1.90 -3.84 -15.71
C ARG A 25 2.34 -5.29 -15.50
N GLN A 26 1.72 -6.01 -14.57
CA GLN A 26 1.98 -7.44 -14.36
C GLN A 26 1.44 -8.30 -15.51
N ARG A 27 0.23 -8.00 -15.99
CA ARG A 27 -0.44 -8.72 -17.09
C ARG A 27 0.13 -8.37 -18.47
N ASN A 28 0.47 -7.10 -18.68
CA ASN A 28 1.00 -6.54 -19.92
C ASN A 28 2.34 -5.82 -19.64
N PRO A 29 3.44 -6.57 -19.50
CA PRO A 29 4.74 -6.02 -19.13
C PRO A 29 5.27 -5.00 -20.12
N GLN A 30 5.80 -3.91 -19.58
CA GLN A 30 6.45 -2.83 -20.32
C GLN A 30 7.87 -2.70 -19.75
N PRO A 31 8.90 -3.25 -20.41
CA PRO A 31 10.23 -3.46 -19.83
C PRO A 31 10.86 -2.21 -19.20
N GLU A 32 10.55 -1.02 -19.73
CA GLU A 32 11.08 0.24 -19.20
C GLU A 32 10.41 0.72 -17.91
N SER A 33 9.22 0.22 -17.59
CA SER A 33 8.48 0.58 -16.38
C SER A 33 9.21 0.11 -15.13
N TYR A 34 9.33 1.01 -14.16
CA TYR A 34 9.87 0.69 -12.84
C TYR A 34 9.13 -0.48 -12.17
N THR A 35 7.78 -0.48 -12.21
CA THR A 35 6.95 -1.59 -11.70
C THR A 35 7.32 -2.92 -12.32
N CYS A 36 7.55 -2.97 -13.65
CA CYS A 36 7.93 -4.21 -14.33
C CYS A 36 9.31 -4.69 -13.88
N LYS A 37 10.27 -3.77 -13.67
CA LYS A 37 11.61 -4.10 -13.15
C LYS A 37 11.56 -4.63 -11.72
N LEU A 38 10.64 -4.14 -10.89
CA LEU A 38 10.39 -4.68 -9.54
C LEU A 38 9.82 -6.10 -9.61
N LEU A 39 8.72 -6.28 -10.35
CA LEU A 39 8.05 -7.57 -10.52
C LEU A 39 8.97 -8.65 -11.10
N ALA A 40 9.76 -8.31 -12.13
CA ALA A 40 10.76 -9.21 -12.69
C ALA A 40 11.90 -9.56 -11.72
N GLY A 41 12.13 -8.70 -10.70
CA GLY A 41 13.12 -8.96 -9.64
C GLY A 41 12.63 -9.88 -8.53
N GLY A 42 11.33 -10.22 -8.51
CA GLY A 42 10.71 -11.12 -7.54
C GLY A 42 10.88 -10.69 -6.07
N ASP A 43 10.71 -11.65 -5.17
CA ASP A 43 10.66 -11.44 -3.71
C ASP A 43 11.81 -10.59 -3.20
N ASN A 44 13.05 -10.93 -3.58
CA ASN A 44 14.24 -10.27 -3.07
C ASN A 44 14.26 -8.77 -3.38
N ARG A 45 13.84 -8.38 -4.59
CA ARG A 45 13.83 -6.97 -4.99
C ARG A 45 12.68 -6.21 -4.35
N ILE A 46 11.49 -6.81 -4.36
CA ILE A 46 10.26 -6.18 -3.86
C ILE A 46 10.34 -5.98 -2.35
N LEU A 47 10.66 -7.05 -1.60
CA LEU A 47 10.70 -7.01 -0.13
C LEU A 47 11.84 -6.14 0.39
N LYS A 48 12.98 -6.11 -0.33
CA LYS A 48 14.06 -5.18 0.00
C LYS A 48 13.60 -3.73 -0.08
N LYS A 49 12.88 -3.34 -1.14
CA LYS A 49 12.37 -1.97 -1.27
C LYS A 49 11.42 -1.61 -0.13
N ILE A 50 10.46 -2.48 0.22
CA ILE A 50 9.58 -2.23 1.37
C ILE A 50 10.38 -1.95 2.64
N GLY A 51 11.43 -2.74 2.91
CA GLY A 51 12.29 -2.56 4.08
C GLY A 51 13.06 -1.23 4.05
N GLU A 52 13.58 -0.83 2.88
CA GLU A 52 14.28 0.45 2.70
C GLU A 52 13.35 1.63 2.97
N GLU A 53 12.20 1.71 2.27
CA GLU A 53 11.26 2.84 2.41
C GLU A 53 10.70 2.93 3.83
N ALA A 54 10.50 1.80 4.51
CA ALA A 54 10.05 1.80 5.90
C ALA A 54 11.08 2.42 6.84
N VAL A 55 12.37 2.18 6.62
CA VAL A 55 13.45 2.81 7.40
C VAL A 55 13.52 4.30 7.08
N GLU A 56 13.43 4.68 5.80
CA GLU A 56 13.45 6.07 5.37
C GLU A 56 12.27 6.86 5.96
N PHE A 57 11.06 6.28 5.96
CA PHE A 57 9.88 6.87 6.61
C PHE A 57 10.08 7.09 8.12
N VAL A 58 10.65 6.10 8.83
CA VAL A 58 10.96 6.24 10.26
C VAL A 58 11.95 7.38 10.51
N MET A 59 12.96 7.52 9.65
CA MET A 59 13.95 8.60 9.75
C MET A 59 13.34 9.97 9.44
N ALA A 60 12.51 10.08 8.40
CA ALA A 60 11.76 11.29 8.08
C ALA A 60 10.87 11.74 9.25
N CYS A 61 10.20 10.79 9.91
CA CYS A 61 9.39 11.06 11.11
C CYS A 61 10.25 11.55 12.28
N LYS A 62 11.41 10.92 12.53
CA LYS A 62 12.36 11.34 13.56
C LYS A 62 12.80 12.79 13.36
N ASP A 63 13.06 13.16 12.11
CA ASP A 63 13.59 14.48 11.75
C ASP A 63 12.48 15.54 11.54
N ARG A 64 11.20 15.12 11.62
CA ARG A 64 9.99 15.97 11.56
C ARG A 64 9.88 16.76 10.25
N GLU A 65 10.42 16.23 9.17
CA GLU A 65 10.38 16.89 7.86
C GLU A 65 9.12 16.47 7.10
N GLN A 66 8.12 17.35 7.03
CA GLN A 66 6.81 17.01 6.47
C GLN A 66 6.85 16.56 5.01
N GLY A 67 7.76 17.13 4.21
CA GLY A 67 7.97 16.78 2.81
C GLY A 67 8.43 15.33 2.66
N ALA A 68 9.55 14.98 3.30
CA ALA A 68 10.05 13.61 3.35
C ALA A 68 9.02 12.65 3.97
N ILE A 69 8.34 12.99 5.07
CA ILE A 69 7.33 12.11 5.67
C ILE A 69 6.26 11.72 4.65
N ALA A 70 5.76 12.69 3.88
CA ALA A 70 4.75 12.41 2.86
C ALA A 70 5.30 11.58 1.69
N ALA A 71 6.54 11.87 1.25
CA ALA A 71 7.21 11.13 0.17
C ALA A 71 7.46 9.67 0.56
N GLU A 72 8.13 9.44 1.68
CA GLU A 72 8.47 8.08 2.14
C GLU A 72 7.21 7.27 2.49
N ALA A 73 6.17 7.90 3.04
CA ALA A 73 4.89 7.23 3.26
C ALA A 73 4.25 6.77 1.93
N ALA A 74 4.33 7.59 0.88
CA ALA A 74 3.82 7.23 -0.43
C ALA A 74 4.63 6.08 -1.04
N ASP A 75 5.95 6.06 -0.88
CA ASP A 75 6.81 4.97 -1.37
C ASP A 75 6.56 3.67 -0.61
N VAL A 76 6.38 3.70 0.71
CA VAL A 76 5.93 2.54 1.50
C VAL A 76 4.61 1.98 0.96
N LEU A 77 3.61 2.84 0.72
CA LEU A 77 2.32 2.40 0.20
C LEU A 77 2.45 1.82 -1.22
N TYR A 78 3.20 2.47 -2.11
CA TYR A 78 3.43 1.97 -3.46
C TYR A 78 4.12 0.60 -3.45
N HIS A 79 5.18 0.44 -2.66
CA HIS A 79 5.92 -0.81 -2.58
C HIS A 79 5.10 -1.93 -1.91
N LEU A 80 4.21 -1.60 -0.96
CA LEU A 80 3.21 -2.52 -0.43
C LEU A 80 2.25 -2.99 -1.54
N LEU A 81 1.71 -2.08 -2.36
CA LEU A 81 0.83 -2.44 -3.49
C LEU A 81 1.53 -3.36 -4.50
N VAL A 82 2.81 -3.12 -4.80
CA VAL A 82 3.60 -4.00 -5.69
C VAL A 82 3.74 -5.39 -5.09
N ALA A 83 3.99 -5.51 -3.78
CA ALA A 83 4.06 -6.80 -3.11
C ALA A 83 2.71 -7.53 -3.09
N LEU A 84 1.61 -6.83 -2.87
CA LEU A 84 0.26 -7.42 -2.94
C LEU A 84 -0.01 -8.02 -4.32
N ALA A 85 0.28 -7.27 -5.40
CA ALA A 85 0.11 -7.76 -6.77
C ALA A 85 1.01 -8.97 -7.07
N HIS A 86 2.27 -8.92 -6.62
CA HIS A 86 3.22 -10.03 -6.77
C HIS A 86 2.76 -11.31 -6.05
N CYS A 87 2.23 -11.16 -4.84
CA CYS A 87 1.69 -12.26 -4.03
C CYS A 87 0.27 -12.68 -4.45
N GLY A 88 -0.35 -12.02 -5.42
CA GLY A 88 -1.73 -12.30 -5.85
C GLY A 88 -2.79 -11.97 -4.78
N THR A 89 -2.50 -11.04 -3.88
CA THR A 89 -3.42 -10.58 -2.83
C THR A 89 -4.13 -9.31 -3.30
N ASP A 90 -5.46 -9.30 -3.26
CA ASP A 90 -6.25 -8.15 -3.68
C ASP A 90 -6.23 -7.03 -2.62
N LEU A 91 -6.20 -5.77 -3.05
CA LEU A 91 -6.25 -4.60 -2.17
C LEU A 91 -7.56 -4.54 -1.38
N ASP A 92 -8.66 -5.06 -1.93
CA ASP A 92 -9.96 -5.13 -1.25
C ASP A 92 -9.89 -5.94 0.05
N LEU A 93 -9.02 -6.95 0.12
CA LEU A 93 -8.78 -7.73 1.34
C LEU A 93 -8.11 -6.87 2.42
N VAL A 94 -7.15 -6.02 2.04
CA VAL A 94 -6.49 -5.10 2.97
C VAL A 94 -7.49 -4.06 3.47
N TYR A 95 -8.37 -3.56 2.60
CA TYR A 95 -9.44 -2.64 2.99
C TYR A 95 -10.45 -3.27 3.94
N ALA A 96 -10.83 -4.54 3.73
CA ALA A 96 -11.67 -5.27 4.66
C ALA A 96 -11.02 -5.37 6.06
N GLU A 97 -9.71 -5.67 6.12
CA GLU A 97 -8.95 -5.71 7.38
C GLU A 97 -8.87 -4.34 8.06
N LEU A 98 -8.63 -3.26 7.30
CA LEU A 98 -8.62 -1.90 7.84
C LEU A 98 -10.01 -1.47 8.35
N ALA A 99 -11.07 -1.80 7.62
CA ALA A 99 -12.44 -1.55 8.03
C ALA A 99 -12.81 -2.33 9.30
N ALA A 100 -12.33 -3.57 9.44
CA ALA A 100 -12.49 -4.37 10.65
C ALA A 100 -11.80 -3.69 11.84
N ARG A 101 -10.54 -3.22 11.69
CA ARG A 101 -9.80 -2.50 12.75
C ARG A 101 -10.52 -1.23 13.22
N ARG A 102 -11.18 -0.51 12.32
CA ARG A 102 -12.00 0.66 12.69
C ARG A 102 -13.21 0.27 13.55
N ARG A 103 -13.80 -0.91 13.32
CA ARG A 103 -15.00 -1.41 14.01
C ARG A 103 -14.68 -2.08 15.34
N GLU A 104 -13.50 -2.66 15.49
CA GLU A 104 -13.04 -3.22 16.76
C GLU A 104 -12.81 -2.08 17.78
N LYS A 105 -13.59 -2.06 18.86
CA LYS A 105 -13.28 -1.20 20.01
C LYS A 105 -11.89 -1.58 20.54
N PRO A 106 -11.04 -0.61 20.95
CA PRO A 106 -9.71 -0.92 21.46
C PRO A 106 -9.81 -1.95 22.60
N LYS A 107 -9.13 -3.08 22.45
CA LYS A 107 -9.11 -4.15 23.47
C LYS A 107 -8.26 -3.82 24.70
N ASP A 108 -7.59 -2.67 24.76
CA ASP A 108 -6.73 -2.29 25.88
C ASP A 108 -6.99 -0.87 26.40
N ALA A 109 -8.25 -0.60 26.78
CA ALA A 109 -8.57 0.45 27.75
C ALA A 109 -8.77 -0.14 29.16
N LEU A 110 -7.98 -1.15 29.55
CA LEU A 110 -7.87 -1.60 30.94
C LEU A 110 -6.59 -2.42 31.18
N LYS A 111 -5.49 -1.72 31.49
CA LYS A 111 -4.57 -2.04 32.60
C LYS A 111 -3.55 -0.92 32.77
#